data_AF-A0A7C1B6V1-F1
#
_entry.id   AF-A0A7C1B6V1-F1
#
_cell.length_a   1.000
_cell.length_b   1.000
_cell.length_c   1.000
_cell.angle_alpha   90.00
_cell.angle_beta   90.00
_cell.angle_gamma   90.00
#
_symmetry.space_group_name_H-M   'P 1'
#
loop_
_entity.id
_entity.type
_entity.pdbx_description
1 polymer ?
#
loop_
_entity_poly.entity_id
_entity_poly.type
_entity_poly.pdbx_seq_one_letter_code
_entity_poly.pdbx_strand_id
1 'polypeptide(L)' 'MAKEGKIHWADVIAEDLIRTGRPQVVATGISPSGPIHIGNLREVITADAIYRALRDKGADDARLIYISD' A
#
# COMPACT_ATOMS: atom_id res chain seq x y z
N MET A 1 0.49 -22.93 -4.50
CA MET A 1 0.21 -23.40 -3.12
C MET A 1 0.12 -22.17 -2.25
N ALA A 2 -1.05 -21.89 -1.67
CA ALA A 2 -1.17 -20.79 -0.70
C ALA A 2 -0.25 -21.13 0.49
N LYS A 3 0.71 -20.26 0.79
CA LYS A 3 1.49 -20.39 2.02
C LYS A 3 0.50 -20.32 3.19
N GLU A 4 0.49 -21.35 4.02
CA GLU A 4 -0.17 -21.29 5.33
C GLU A 4 0.65 -20.32 6.19
N GLY A 5 0.38 -19.04 6.01
CA GLY A 5 1.14 -17.91 6.53
C GLY A 5 0.24 -17.07 7.43
N LYS A 6 0.82 -16.61 8.55
CA LYS A 6 0.16 -15.63 9.43
C LYS A 6 -0.36 -14.46 8.60
N ILE A 7 -1.62 -14.09 8.81
CA ILE A 7 -2.26 -12.95 8.15
C ILE A 7 -1.55 -11.67 8.62
N HIS A 8 -0.97 -10.91 7.68
CA HIS A 8 -0.38 -9.60 7.96
C HIS A 8 -1.48 -8.53 7.93
N TRP A 9 -1.31 -7.41 8.65
CA TRP A 9 -2.33 -6.34 8.69
C TRP A 9 -2.61 -5.76 7.29
N ALA A 10 -1.61 -5.74 6.40
CA ALA A 10 -1.77 -5.27 5.03
C ALA A 10 -2.62 -6.23 4.18
N ASP A 11 -2.59 -7.53 4.48
CA ASP A 11 -3.42 -8.53 3.80
C ASP A 11 -4.90 -8.30 4.09
N VAL A 12 -5.24 -7.95 5.34
CA VAL A 12 -6.61 -7.64 5.76
C VAL A 12 -7.16 -6.46 4.96
N ILE A 13 -6.38 -5.37 4.87
CA ILE A 13 -6.77 -4.18 4.11
C ILE A 13 -6.90 -4.50 2.62
N ALA A 14 -5.94 -5.25 2.05
CA ALA A 14 -6.00 -5.64 0.65
C ALA A 14 -7.23 -6.50 0.33
N GLU A 15 -7.63 -7.41 1.23
CA GLU A 15 -8.84 -8.21 1.08
C GLU A 15 -10.13 -7.39 1.13
N ASP A 16 -10.20 -6.38 2.00
CA ASP A 16 -11.32 -5.43 2.03
C ASP A 16 -11.40 -4.62 0.73
N LEU A 17 -10.26 -4.14 0.23
CA LEU A 17 -10.18 -3.36 -1.00
C LEU A 17 -10.54 -4.19 -2.24
N ILE A 18 -10.05 -5.43 -2.34
CA ILE A 18 -10.37 -6.34 -3.47
C ILE A 18 -11.86 -6.65 -3.52
N ARG A 19 -12.52 -6.79 -2.37
CA ARG A 19 -13.98 -7.01 -2.30
C ARG A 19 -14.80 -5.86 -2.91
N THR A 20 -14.22 -4.66 -3.07
CA THR A 20 -14.90 -3.55 -3.75
C THR A 20 -15.02 -3.77 -5.27
N GLY A 21 -14.21 -4.66 -5.86
CA GLY A 21 -14.19 -4.93 -7.30
C GLY A 21 -13.73 -3.76 -8.17
N ARG A 22 -13.09 -2.74 -7.57
CA ARG A 22 -12.61 -1.54 -8.28
C ARG A 22 -11.10 -1.58 -8.49
N PRO A 23 -10.57 -0.93 -9.54
CA PRO A 23 -9.14 -0.64 -9.65
C PRO A 23 -8.63 0.11 -8.43
N GLN A 24 -7.54 -0.35 -7.84
CA GLN A 24 -7.00 0.22 -6.62
C GLN A 24 -5.88 1.23 -6.91
N VAL A 25 -5.97 2.39 -6.28
CA VAL A 25 -4.90 3.40 -6.30
C VAL A 25 -4.54 3.74 -4.85
N VAL A 26 -3.32 3.41 -4.47
CA VAL A 26 -2.74 3.78 -3.17
C VAL A 26 -1.91 5.04 -3.39
N ALA A 27 -2.13 6.06 -2.57
CA ALA A 27 -1.38 7.31 -2.65
C ALA A 27 -0.67 7.59 -1.31
N THR A 28 0.53 8.13 -1.40
CA THR A 28 1.31 8.66 -0.27
C THR A 28 2.05 9.90 -0.76
N GLY A 29 2.48 10.77 0.15
CA GLY A 29 3.28 11.91 -0.25
C GLY A 29 4.05 12.56 0.89
N ILE A 30 4.96 13.43 0.52
CA ILE A 30 5.70 14.26 1.46
C ILE A 30 5.83 15.65 0.84
N SER A 31 5.55 16.68 1.62
CA SER A 31 5.96 18.04 1.27
C SER A 31 7.41 18.27 1.69
N PRO A 32 8.37 18.46 0.77
CA PRO A 32 9.78 18.61 1.09
C PRO A 32 10.11 20.03 1.57
N SER A 33 9.27 20.61 2.43
CA SER A 33 9.44 21.96 2.99
C SER A 33 10.48 22.02 4.12
N GLY A 34 10.97 20.86 4.57
CA GLY A 34 12.02 20.72 5.56
C GLY A 34 12.75 19.36 5.42
N PRO A 35 13.70 19.06 6.33
CA PRO A 35 14.42 17.80 6.31
C PRO A 35 13.49 16.59 6.44
N ILE A 36 13.65 15.62 5.55
CA ILE A 36 12.91 14.35 5.60
C ILE A 36 13.40 13.54 6.80
N HIS A 37 12.46 13.07 7.62
CA HIS A 37 12.72 12.27 8.81
C HIS A 37 11.99 10.92 8.78
N ILE A 38 12.33 10.03 9.71
CA ILE A 38 11.76 8.67 9.77
C ILE A 38 10.23 8.67 9.90
N GLY A 39 9.65 9.69 10.53
CA GLY A 39 8.20 9.88 10.58
C GLY A 39 7.54 10.02 9.20
N ASN A 40 8.17 10.68 8.22
CA ASN A 40 7.62 10.78 6.86
C ASN A 40 7.61 9.41 6.18
N LEU A 41 8.62 8.58 6.46
CA LEU A 41 8.73 7.23 5.88
C LEU A 41 7.60 6.30 6.34
N ARG A 42 7.01 6.54 7.52
CA ARG A 42 5.88 5.72 8.02
C ARG A 42 4.73 5.68 7.03
N GLU A 43 4.40 6.82 6.43
CA GLU A 43 3.32 6.89 5.44
C GLU A 43 3.67 6.08 4.19
N VAL A 44 4.87 6.30 3.67
CA VAL A 44 5.37 5.64 2.45
C VAL A 44 5.42 4.12 2.62
N ILE A 45 5.95 3.63 3.75
CA ILE A 45 6.03 2.18 4.03
C ILE A 45 4.63 1.58 4.19
N THR A 46 3.70 2.30 4.82
CA THR A 46 2.33 1.81 5.00
C THR A 46 1.65 1.64 3.64
N ALA A 47 1.81 2.63 2.75
CA ALA A 47 1.30 2.58 1.39
C ALA A 47 1.93 1.45 0.56
N ASP A 48 3.26 1.29 0.63
CA ASP A 48 3.98 0.21 -0.08
C ASP A 48 3.56 -1.17 0.42
N ALA A 49 3.37 -1.36 1.73
CA ALA A 49 2.92 -2.64 2.28
C ALA A 49 1.52 -3.02 1.79
N ILE A 50 0.57 -2.08 1.75
CA ILE A 50 -0.78 -2.32 1.21
C ILE A 50 -0.71 -2.58 -0.30
N TYR A 51 0.08 -1.80 -1.04
CA TYR A 51 0.26 -1.98 -2.48
C TYR A 51 0.79 -3.38 -2.81
N ARG A 52 1.82 -3.86 -2.10
CA ARG A 52 2.34 -5.22 -2.28
C ARG A 52 1.31 -6.28 -1.93
N ALA A 53 0.58 -6.13 -0.84
CA ALA A 53 -0.49 -7.06 -0.47
C ALA A 53 -1.61 -7.13 -1.53
N LEU A 54 -1.97 -6.00 -2.15
CA LEU A 54 -2.90 -5.96 -3.28
C LEU A 54 -2.36 -6.73 -4.49
N ARG A 55 -1.08 -6.50 -4.85
CA ARG A 55 -0.39 -7.20 -5.95
C ARG A 55 -0.32 -8.71 -5.71
N ASP A 56 0.04 -9.13 -4.50
CA ASP A 56 0.15 -10.54 -4.12
C ASP A 56 -1.21 -11.27 -4.17
N LYS A 57 -2.32 -10.53 -4.02
CA LYS A 57 -3.69 -11.05 -4.12
C LYS A 57 -4.31 -10.90 -5.52
N GLY A 58 -3.52 -10.54 -6.53
CA GLY A 58 -3.95 -10.52 -7.93
C GLY A 58 -4.61 -9.22 -8.40
N ALA A 59 -4.48 -8.12 -7.66
CA ALA A 59 -4.87 -6.79 -8.15
C ALA A 59 -3.80 -6.25 -9.11
N ASP A 60 -3.77 -6.81 -10.32
CA ASP A 60 -2.73 -6.53 -11.32
C ASP A 60 -2.75 -5.11 -11.89
N ASP A 61 -3.84 -4.37 -11.69
CA ASP A 61 -4.00 -2.98 -12.10
C ASP A 61 -3.79 -1.99 -10.94
N ALA A 62 -3.44 -2.49 -9.75
CA ALA A 62 -3.15 -1.64 -8.60
C ALA A 62 -1.99 -0.68 -8.92
N ARG A 63 -2.12 0.58 -8.51
CA ARG A 63 -1.09 1.62 -8.67
C ARG A 63 -0.71 2.22 -7.32
N LEU A 64 0.58 2.43 -7.13
CA LEU A 64 1.11 3.24 -6.03
C LEU A 64 1.58 4.58 -6.59
N ILE A 65 1.05 5.68 -6.05
CA ILE A 65 1.40 7.04 -6.43
C ILE A 65 2.11 7.70 -5.26
N TYR A 66 3.31 8.22 -5.52
CA TYR A 66 4.01 9.10 -4.60
C TYR A 66 3.84 10.55 -5.05
N ILE A 67 3.37 11.41 -4.15
CA ILE A 67 3.14 12.83 -4.38
C ILE A 67 4.23 13.62 -3.65
N SER A 68 4.96 14.46 -4.39
CA SER A 68 5.84 15.46 -3.80
C SER A 68 5.19 16.81 -4.02
N ASP A 69 4.82 17.48 -2.93
CA ASP A 69 4.21 18.82 -2.96
C ASP A 69 5.18 19.88 -2.40
#